data_AF-A0A2U1MS63-F1
#
_entry.id   AF-A0A2U1MS63-F1
#
_cell.length_a   1.000
_cell.length_b   1.000
_cell.length_c   1.000
_cell.angle_alpha   90.00
_cell.angle_beta   90.00
_cell.angle_gamma   90.00
#
_symmetry.space_group_name_H-M   'P 1'
#
loop_
_entity.id
_entity.type
_entity.pdbx_description
1 polymer ?
#
loop_
_entity_poly.entity_id
_entity_poly.type
_entity_poly.pdbx_seq_one_letter_code
_entity_poly.pdbx_strand_id
1 'polypeptide(L)'
;MASRFQAVPLVASPSYSNSIAWSHDNLLAVASGHLVTILNPAVPCGPKGLITIPSAKPFPIGLIHRDDLLSPCMLPTCLSRDVRPCVRSISWSPLGFSPNAGCLLAVCTTEGVVKIYRSPFREMSSDWIQVMDVSEMLHTYFAKLKYGEPNFLSTVDQEKNGDYDYQPMEDIKILNKGKKQNLQDNHNPPLISAQQYASRSAMVSSIVVAWSPMIQSNSSRSCCSVLAIGSKSGNISFWRVHQPQCYSITQPSKPPVATLIKVLHAHSSWITSISWSKFSSDGSPQLLRNTFTNEAITITKF
;
A
#
# COMPACT_ATOMS: atom_id res chain seq x y z
N MET A 1 33.53 -32.44 -4.23
CA MET A 1 32.12 -32.56 -3.79
C MET A 1 31.40 -31.31 -4.20
N ALA A 2 30.39 -31.39 -5.08
CA ALA A 2 29.51 -30.26 -5.31
C ALA A 2 28.69 -30.04 -4.03
N SER A 3 28.73 -28.82 -3.49
CA SER A 3 27.90 -28.44 -2.34
C SER A 3 26.43 -28.69 -2.68
N ARG A 4 25.68 -29.39 -1.81
CA ARG A 4 24.21 -29.53 -1.91
C ARG A 4 23.47 -28.21 -1.67
N PHE A 5 24.19 -27.20 -1.19
CA PHE A 5 23.66 -25.88 -0.88
C PHE A 5 24.23 -24.85 -1.86
N GLN A 6 23.35 -24.02 -2.39
CA GLN A 6 23.73 -22.89 -3.23
C GLN A 6 23.42 -21.60 -2.48
N ALA A 7 24.45 -20.79 -2.27
CA ALA A 7 24.30 -19.46 -1.70
C ALA A 7 24.15 -18.44 -2.83
N VAL A 8 23.22 -17.52 -2.67
CA VAL A 8 23.08 -16.36 -3.55
C VAL A 8 23.49 -15.12 -2.78
N PRO A 9 24.50 -14.36 -3.25
CA PRO A 9 24.89 -13.13 -2.58
C PRO A 9 23.77 -12.09 -2.71
N LEU A 10 23.46 -11.42 -1.61
CA LEU A 10 22.55 -10.28 -1.58
C LEU A 10 23.36 -8.99 -1.55
N VAL A 11 22.77 -7.91 -2.07
CA VAL A 11 23.43 -6.59 -2.10
C VAL A 11 23.58 -6.00 -0.69
N ALA A 12 22.67 -6.33 0.22
CA ALA A 12 22.70 -5.89 1.61
C ALA A 12 22.00 -6.89 2.53
N SER A 13 22.10 -6.68 3.84
CA SER A 13 21.34 -7.46 4.83
C SER A 13 19.86 -7.03 4.85
N PRO A 14 18.90 -7.97 4.83
CA PRO A 14 17.49 -7.68 5.08
C PRO A 14 17.33 -7.04 6.47
N SER A 15 16.77 -5.83 6.51
CA SER A 15 16.76 -4.98 7.72
C SER A 15 15.40 -4.92 8.42
N TYR A 16 14.34 -5.41 7.78
CA TYR A 16 12.96 -5.34 8.24
C TYR A 16 12.33 -6.74 8.33
N SER A 17 11.33 -6.91 9.21
CA SER A 17 10.75 -8.22 9.56
C SER A 17 10.01 -8.91 8.42
N ASN A 18 9.37 -8.15 7.52
CA ASN A 18 8.66 -8.68 6.35
C ASN A 18 9.46 -8.46 5.05
N SER A 19 10.73 -8.84 5.08
CA SER A 19 11.68 -8.64 3.97
C SER A 19 11.83 -9.87 3.07
N ILE A 20 11.30 -11.02 3.44
CA ILE A 20 11.41 -12.25 2.66
C ILE A 20 10.01 -12.84 2.48
N ALA A 21 9.65 -13.17 1.24
CA ALA A 21 8.34 -13.75 0.94
C ALA A 21 8.43 -14.76 -0.22
N TRP A 22 7.69 -15.86 -0.08
CA TRP A 22 7.58 -16.91 -1.09
C TRP A 22 6.25 -16.80 -1.84
N SER A 23 6.28 -16.89 -3.16
CA SER A 23 5.10 -16.76 -4.02
C SER A 23 4.47 -18.12 -4.37
N HIS A 24 3.26 -18.09 -4.91
CA HIS A 24 2.60 -19.30 -5.43
C HIS A 24 3.24 -19.82 -6.73
N ASP A 25 4.00 -18.98 -7.46
CA ASP A 25 4.74 -19.35 -8.67
C ASP A 25 6.19 -19.80 -8.40
N ASN A 26 6.48 -20.21 -7.15
CA ASN A 26 7.78 -20.71 -6.70
C ASN A 26 8.94 -19.70 -6.86
N LEU A 27 8.65 -18.43 -6.61
CA LEU A 27 9.63 -17.36 -6.56
C LEU A 27 9.82 -16.88 -5.13
N LEU A 28 11.07 -16.65 -4.77
CA LEU A 28 11.46 -16.08 -3.50
C LEU A 28 11.86 -14.63 -3.72
N ALA A 29 11.14 -13.70 -3.09
CA ALA A 29 11.53 -12.30 -3.03
C ALA A 29 12.31 -12.04 -1.74
N VAL A 30 13.46 -11.38 -1.87
CA VAL A 30 14.29 -10.94 -0.75
C VAL A 30 14.56 -9.45 -0.88
N ALA A 31 14.04 -8.68 0.06
CA ALA A 31 14.23 -7.24 0.20
C ALA A 31 15.50 -6.95 1.00
N SER A 32 16.46 -6.29 0.37
CA SER A 32 17.74 -5.92 0.95
C SER A 32 18.10 -4.48 0.58
N GLY A 33 17.94 -3.56 1.53
CA GLY A 33 18.14 -2.13 1.28
C GLY A 33 17.15 -1.59 0.25
N HIS A 34 17.67 -0.95 -0.81
CA HIS A 34 16.89 -0.34 -1.90
C HIS A 34 16.59 -1.31 -3.07
N LEU A 35 16.83 -2.61 -2.87
CA LEU A 35 16.64 -3.64 -3.89
C LEU A 35 15.76 -4.78 -3.37
N VAL A 36 14.90 -5.30 -4.24
CA VAL A 36 14.28 -6.62 -4.06
C VAL A 36 14.88 -7.57 -5.08
N THR A 37 15.49 -8.64 -4.60
CA THR A 37 16.05 -9.71 -5.41
C THR A 37 15.02 -10.83 -5.54
N ILE A 38 14.69 -11.23 -6.77
CA ILE A 38 13.76 -12.31 -7.04
C ILE A 38 14.55 -13.54 -7.46
N LEU A 39 14.41 -14.63 -6.71
CA LEU A 39 15.12 -15.88 -6.90
C LEU A 39 14.14 -16.98 -7.31
N ASN A 40 14.62 -17.94 -8.11
CA ASN A 40 13.90 -19.17 -8.40
C ASN A 40 14.69 -20.35 -7.83
N PRO A 41 14.23 -20.98 -6.74
CA PRO A 41 14.93 -22.12 -6.14
C PRO A 41 15.13 -23.31 -7.09
N ALA A 42 14.30 -23.44 -8.14
CA ALA A 42 14.44 -24.49 -9.15
C ALA A 42 15.52 -24.20 -10.20
N VAL A 43 15.96 -22.95 -10.34
CA VAL A 43 17.01 -22.54 -11.29
C VAL A 43 18.00 -21.67 -10.53
N PRO A 44 19.01 -22.27 -9.91
CA PRO A 44 19.77 -21.57 -8.89
C PRO A 44 20.87 -20.65 -9.47
N CYS A 45 20.94 -20.53 -10.81
CA CYS A 45 21.84 -19.62 -11.50
C CYS A 45 21.34 -18.16 -11.44
N GLY A 46 21.79 -17.44 -10.41
CA GLY A 46 21.61 -15.99 -10.30
C GLY A 46 20.17 -15.53 -10.03
N PRO A 47 19.95 -14.21 -9.92
CA PRO A 47 18.61 -13.67 -9.71
C PRO A 47 17.76 -13.78 -10.97
N LYS A 48 16.52 -14.26 -10.81
CA LYS A 48 15.51 -14.28 -11.89
C LYS A 48 15.04 -12.86 -12.23
N GLY A 49 15.07 -11.95 -11.27
CA GLY A 49 14.71 -10.56 -11.49
C GLY A 49 15.09 -9.65 -10.34
N LEU A 50 14.96 -8.34 -10.59
CA LEU A 50 15.29 -7.28 -9.66
C LEU A 50 14.19 -6.21 -9.63
N ILE A 51 13.98 -5.63 -8.45
CA ILE A 51 13.24 -4.37 -8.29
C ILE A 51 14.19 -3.37 -7.65
N THR A 52 14.44 -2.26 -8.34
CA THR A 52 15.18 -1.13 -7.78
C THR A 52 14.20 -0.08 -7.29
N ILE A 53 14.36 0.34 -6.03
CA ILE A 53 13.52 1.38 -5.44
C ILE A 53 14.10 2.75 -5.79
N PRO A 54 13.38 3.56 -6.58
CA PRO A 54 13.81 4.93 -6.84
C PRO A 54 13.55 5.80 -5.62
N SER A 55 14.32 6.88 -5.47
CA SER A 55 13.93 7.97 -4.57
C SER A 55 12.67 8.64 -5.09
N ALA A 56 11.66 8.77 -4.25
CA ALA A 56 10.40 9.41 -4.60
C ALA A 56 10.35 10.84 -4.04
N LYS A 57 9.66 11.74 -4.76
CA LYS A 57 9.30 13.04 -4.18
C LYS A 57 8.23 12.80 -3.11
N PRO A 58 8.36 13.41 -1.92
CA PRO A 58 7.31 13.34 -0.90
C PRO A 58 5.97 13.85 -1.45
N PHE A 59 4.87 13.27 -0.98
CA PHE A 59 3.54 13.74 -1.34
C PHE A 59 3.33 15.18 -0.82
N PRO A 60 2.68 16.06 -1.60
CA PRO A 60 2.42 17.45 -1.21
C PRO A 60 1.32 17.53 -0.15
N ILE A 61 1.66 17.22 1.10
CA ILE A 61 0.73 17.22 2.24
C ILE A 61 0.62 18.58 2.96
N GLY A 62 1.46 19.54 2.59
CA GLY A 62 1.53 20.90 3.17
C GLY A 62 2.98 21.33 3.42
N LEU A 63 3.17 22.59 3.80
CA LEU A 63 4.45 23.16 4.24
C LEU A 63 4.40 23.48 5.73
N ILE A 64 5.54 23.36 6.41
CA ILE A 64 5.69 23.78 7.80
C ILE A 64 6.73 24.88 7.90
N HIS A 65 6.67 25.68 8.97
CA HIS A 65 7.74 26.62 9.28
C HIS A 65 9.05 25.87 9.59
N ARG A 66 10.18 26.52 9.30
CA ARG A 66 11.50 25.93 9.59
C ARG A 66 11.69 25.69 11.09
N ASP A 67 11.14 26.55 11.93
CA ASP A 67 11.21 26.44 13.38
C ASP A 67 10.47 25.20 13.90
N ASP A 68 9.48 24.72 13.15
CA ASP A 68 8.68 23.55 13.47
C ASP A 68 9.31 22.22 13.01
N LEU A 69 10.43 22.24 12.28
CA LEU A 69 11.08 21.02 11.75
C LEU A 69 11.55 20.07 12.87
N LEU A 70 11.90 20.62 14.03
CA LEU A 70 12.36 19.88 15.20
C LEU A 70 11.22 19.55 16.17
N SER A 71 9.96 19.77 15.76
CA SER A 71 8.80 19.47 16.61
C SER A 71 8.78 18.00 17.01
N PRO A 72 8.45 17.68 18.27
CA PRO A 72 8.49 16.29 18.77
C PRO A 72 7.49 15.35 18.08
N CYS A 73 6.47 15.87 17.39
CA CYS A 73 5.52 15.08 16.62
C CYS A 73 6.09 14.55 15.29
N MET A 74 7.24 15.05 14.84
CA MET A 74 7.88 14.71 13.55
C MET A 74 8.70 13.41 13.64
N LEU A 75 8.05 12.32 14.03
CA LEU A 75 8.74 11.03 14.20
C LEU A 75 9.13 10.42 12.84
N PRO A 76 10.42 10.07 12.62
CA PRO A 76 10.86 9.40 11.41
C PRO A 76 10.29 7.98 11.34
N THR A 77 10.04 7.52 10.12
CA THR A 77 9.65 6.11 9.86
C THR A 77 10.87 5.25 9.56
N CYS A 78 11.95 5.82 9.03
CA CYS A 78 13.17 5.12 8.64
C CYS A 78 14.15 4.91 9.81
N LEU A 79 15.02 3.91 9.66
CA LEU A 79 16.15 3.71 10.58
C LEU A 79 17.23 4.75 10.29
N SER A 80 18.02 5.14 11.29
CA SER A 80 19.11 6.12 11.13
C SER A 80 20.18 5.71 10.10
N ARG A 81 20.35 4.40 9.90
CA ARG A 81 21.27 3.82 8.89
C ARG A 81 20.73 3.84 7.47
N ASP A 82 19.45 4.15 7.28
CA ASP A 82 18.82 4.15 5.96
C ASP A 82 19.13 5.47 5.25
N VAL A 83 20.27 5.52 4.56
CA VAL A 83 20.71 6.70 3.80
C VAL A 83 19.91 6.89 2.50
N ARG A 84 19.14 5.88 2.09
CA ARG A 84 18.33 5.83 0.87
C ARG A 84 17.00 5.13 1.14
N PRO A 85 15.97 5.34 0.29
CA PRO A 85 14.72 4.59 0.39
C PRO A 85 15.01 3.09 0.38
N CYS A 86 14.58 2.40 1.43
CA CYS A 86 14.74 0.96 1.56
C CYS A 86 13.37 0.28 1.47
N VAL A 87 13.37 -1.02 1.23
CA VAL A 87 12.16 -1.84 1.28
C VAL A 87 11.91 -2.26 2.72
N ARG A 88 10.70 -1.96 3.21
CA ARG A 88 10.25 -2.27 4.57
C ARG A 88 9.42 -3.54 4.63
N SER A 89 8.51 -3.72 3.67
CA SER A 89 7.56 -4.84 3.68
C SER A 89 7.25 -5.26 2.26
N ILE A 90 7.16 -6.57 2.03
CA ILE A 90 6.74 -7.14 0.74
C ILE A 90 5.61 -8.14 0.93
N SER A 91 4.76 -8.31 -0.09
CA SER A 91 3.74 -9.36 -0.08
C SER A 91 3.36 -9.77 -1.50
N TRP A 92 3.27 -11.08 -1.72
CA TRP A 92 2.84 -11.67 -2.98
C TRP A 92 1.33 -11.74 -3.10
N SER A 93 0.78 -11.44 -4.27
CA SER A 93 -0.60 -11.79 -4.60
C SER A 93 -0.76 -13.31 -4.79
N PRO A 94 -2.00 -13.82 -4.80
CA PRO A 94 -2.28 -15.15 -5.33
C PRO A 94 -1.85 -15.30 -6.79
N LEU A 95 -1.73 -16.56 -7.24
CA LEU A 95 -1.42 -16.90 -8.62
C LEU A 95 -2.50 -16.38 -9.58
N GLY A 96 -2.11 -15.97 -10.78
CA GLY A 96 -3.03 -15.52 -11.83
C GLY A 96 -3.26 -14.01 -11.89
N PHE A 97 -2.80 -13.23 -10.91
CA PHE A 97 -3.11 -11.78 -10.88
C PHE A 97 -2.24 -10.96 -11.84
N SER A 98 -1.10 -11.49 -12.27
CA SER A 98 -0.28 -10.87 -13.29
C SER A 98 -0.80 -11.19 -14.70
N PRO A 99 -0.64 -10.29 -15.70
CA PRO A 99 -0.95 -10.54 -17.10
C PRO A 99 -0.35 -11.81 -17.74
N ASN A 100 0.69 -12.38 -17.14
CA ASN A 100 1.32 -13.64 -17.55
C ASN A 100 0.83 -14.85 -16.72
N ALA A 101 -0.32 -14.73 -16.05
CA ALA A 101 -0.87 -15.70 -15.11
C ALA A 101 0.00 -15.98 -13.86
N GLY A 102 1.06 -15.21 -13.63
CA GLY A 102 1.90 -15.28 -12.44
C GLY A 102 1.37 -14.47 -11.25
N CYS A 103 2.22 -14.32 -10.23
CA CYS A 103 1.96 -13.46 -9.08
C CYS A 103 2.33 -11.99 -9.34
N LEU A 104 1.68 -11.07 -8.64
CA LEU A 104 2.09 -9.68 -8.45
C LEU A 104 2.83 -9.55 -7.11
N LEU A 105 3.73 -8.58 -7.01
CA LEU A 105 4.46 -8.27 -5.78
C LEU A 105 4.11 -6.86 -5.32
N ALA A 106 3.51 -6.72 -4.14
CA ALA A 106 3.42 -5.43 -3.46
C ALA A 106 4.70 -5.16 -2.68
N VAL A 107 5.25 -3.95 -2.84
CA VAL A 107 6.46 -3.49 -2.17
C VAL A 107 6.17 -2.18 -1.45
N CYS A 108 6.42 -2.16 -0.15
CA CYS A 108 6.32 -1.00 0.72
C CYS A 108 7.71 -0.50 1.10
N THR A 109 7.97 0.79 0.91
CA THR A 109 9.26 1.43 1.19
C THR A 109 9.30 2.08 2.57
N THR A 110 10.49 2.48 3.01
CA THR A 110 10.69 3.20 4.27
C THR A 110 10.11 4.62 4.24
N GLU A 111 9.98 5.21 3.06
CA GLU A 111 9.30 6.49 2.78
C GLU A 111 7.77 6.38 2.79
N GLY A 112 7.24 5.17 2.99
CA GLY A 112 5.81 4.92 3.07
C GLY A 112 5.08 4.82 1.73
N VAL A 113 5.84 4.55 0.66
CA VAL A 113 5.32 4.35 -0.70
C VAL A 113 5.04 2.86 -0.91
N VAL A 114 3.87 2.54 -1.46
CA VAL A 114 3.45 1.19 -1.84
C VAL A 114 3.22 1.13 -3.33
N LYS A 115 3.98 0.25 -3.99
CA LYS A 115 3.91 0.00 -5.42
C LYS A 115 3.69 -1.47 -5.68
N ILE A 116 2.97 -1.77 -6.77
CA ILE A 116 2.75 -3.14 -7.22
C ILE A 116 3.59 -3.39 -8.47
N TYR A 117 4.28 -4.52 -8.47
CA TYR A 117 5.17 -4.96 -9.54
C TYR A 117 4.71 -6.29 -10.13
N ARG A 118 5.05 -6.51 -11.40
CA ARG A 118 4.91 -7.80 -12.08
C ARG A 118 6.25 -8.26 -12.65
N SER A 119 6.34 -9.56 -12.90
CA SER A 119 7.42 -10.10 -13.73
C SER A 119 7.44 -9.42 -15.11
N PRO A 120 8.64 -9.14 -15.65
CA PRO A 120 8.78 -8.81 -17.05
C PRO A 120 8.26 -9.99 -17.89
N PHE A 121 7.67 -9.68 -19.05
CA PHE A 121 7.08 -10.67 -19.94
C PHE A 121 7.45 -10.43 -21.41
N ARG A 122 7.51 -9.16 -21.85
CA ARG A 122 7.92 -8.78 -23.22
C ARG A 122 9.17 -7.90 -23.26
N GLU A 123 9.59 -7.42 -22.10
CA GLU A 123 10.52 -6.30 -22.00
C GLU A 123 12.00 -6.73 -22.06
N MET A 124 12.26 -8.04 -22.27
CA MET A 124 13.62 -8.63 -22.32
C MET A 124 14.55 -8.10 -21.21
N SER A 125 13.98 -7.83 -20.04
CA SER A 125 14.68 -7.29 -18.89
C SER A 125 14.48 -8.23 -17.70
N SER A 126 15.43 -8.21 -16.76
CA SER A 126 15.29 -8.80 -15.43
C SER A 126 14.59 -7.83 -14.46
N ASP A 127 14.43 -6.56 -14.84
CA ASP A 127 13.75 -5.56 -14.04
C ASP A 127 12.24 -5.80 -14.03
N TRP A 128 11.73 -5.93 -12.82
CA TRP A 128 10.30 -6.03 -12.58
C TRP A 128 9.62 -4.69 -12.81
N ILE A 129 8.41 -4.77 -13.37
CA ILE A 129 7.74 -3.60 -13.92
C ILE A 129 6.68 -3.11 -12.95
N GLN A 130 6.79 -1.85 -12.54
CA GLN A 130 5.77 -1.17 -11.76
C GLN A 130 4.48 -1.10 -12.60
N VAL A 131 3.39 -1.66 -12.07
CA VAL A 131 2.06 -1.62 -12.70
C VAL A 131 1.11 -0.68 -11.98
N MET A 132 1.41 -0.31 -10.74
CA MET A 132 0.54 0.54 -9.93
C MET A 132 1.30 1.25 -8.81
N ASP A 133 0.92 2.50 -8.55
CA ASP A 133 1.31 3.26 -7.35
C ASP A 133 0.08 3.41 -6.43
N VAL A 134 0.01 2.59 -5.39
CA VAL A 134 -1.15 2.58 -4.48
C VAL A 134 -1.07 3.77 -3.51
N SER A 135 0.13 4.22 -3.17
CA SER A 135 0.31 5.38 -2.30
C SER A 135 -0.14 6.68 -2.97
N GLU A 136 0.10 6.85 -4.27
CA GLU A 136 -0.44 8.00 -5.02
C GLU A 136 -1.99 8.00 -5.02
N MET A 137 -2.59 6.82 -5.22
CA MET A 137 -4.05 6.66 -5.15
C MET A 137 -4.59 6.97 -3.76
N LEU A 138 -3.90 6.51 -2.70
CA LEU A 138 -4.27 6.76 -1.30
C LEU A 138 -4.13 8.24 -0.93
N HIS A 139 -3.04 8.87 -1.34
CA HIS A 139 -2.83 10.31 -1.17
C HIS A 139 -3.95 11.11 -1.86
N THR A 140 -4.27 10.76 -3.11
CA THR A 140 -5.37 11.40 -3.85
C THR A 140 -6.70 11.26 -3.13
N TYR A 141 -6.97 10.10 -2.52
CA TYR A 141 -8.16 9.88 -1.70
C TYR A 141 -8.20 10.79 -0.47
N PHE A 142 -7.13 10.84 0.33
CA PHE A 142 -7.10 11.69 1.52
C PHE A 142 -7.09 13.18 1.19
N ALA A 143 -6.41 13.60 0.12
CA ALA A 143 -6.42 14.98 -0.34
C ALA A 143 -7.84 15.44 -0.71
N LYS A 144 -8.64 14.58 -1.37
CA LYS A 144 -10.06 14.85 -1.65
C LYS A 144 -10.90 15.01 -0.39
N LEU A 145 -10.58 14.25 0.65
CA LEU A 145 -11.21 14.36 1.96
C LEU A 145 -10.60 15.44 2.86
N LYS A 146 -9.66 16.25 2.34
CA LYS A 146 -8.89 17.23 3.12
C LYS A 146 -8.30 16.63 4.40
N TYR A 147 -7.85 15.38 4.31
CA TYR A 147 -7.27 14.61 5.41
C TYR A 147 -8.20 14.46 6.64
N GLY A 148 -9.52 14.62 6.47
CA GLY A 148 -10.47 14.58 7.57
C GLY A 148 -10.44 15.81 8.48
N GLU A 149 -9.75 16.88 8.08
CA GLU A 149 -9.76 18.13 8.81
C GLU A 149 -11.10 18.84 8.56
N PRO A 150 -11.83 19.25 9.61
CA PRO A 150 -12.94 20.18 9.43
C PRO A 150 -12.36 21.45 8.79
N ASN A 151 -13.09 22.07 7.86
CA ASN A 151 -12.67 23.34 7.27
C ASN A 151 -12.56 24.38 8.39
N PHE A 152 -11.39 24.49 9.02
CA PHE A 152 -11.00 25.69 9.74
C PHE A 152 -10.71 26.75 8.68
N LEU A 153 -11.79 27.31 8.12
CA LEU A 153 -11.76 28.67 7.64
C LEU A 153 -11.17 29.48 8.78
N SER A 154 -10.04 30.14 8.51
CA SER A 154 -9.40 31.09 9.38
C SER A 154 -10.45 32.05 9.93
N THR A 155 -10.87 31.86 11.17
CA THR A 155 -11.64 32.83 11.94
C THR A 155 -10.69 33.96 12.32
N VAL A 156 -10.49 34.87 11.38
CA VAL A 156 -10.38 36.29 11.71
C VAL A 156 -11.67 36.89 11.18
N ASP A 157 -12.70 36.81 12.03
CA ASP A 157 -13.65 37.89 12.30
C ASP A 157 -15.01 37.38 12.81
N GLN A 158 -15.32 37.88 14.01
CA GLN A 158 -16.62 38.06 14.63
C GLN A 158 -17.34 36.86 15.27
N GLU A 159 -17.39 36.97 16.60
CA GLU A 159 -18.38 36.40 17.51
C GLU A 159 -19.81 36.50 16.96
N LYS A 160 -20.56 35.40 17.03
CA LYS A 160 -21.90 35.36 17.63
C LYS A 160 -22.42 33.93 17.79
N ASN A 161 -23.09 33.74 18.93
CA ASN A 161 -23.70 32.53 19.47
C ASN A 161 -24.61 31.76 18.50
N GLY A 162 -24.64 30.43 18.69
CA GLY A 162 -25.67 29.54 18.16
C GLY A 162 -25.48 28.10 18.61
N ASP A 163 -26.29 27.70 19.58
CA ASP A 163 -26.46 26.35 20.16
C ASP A 163 -27.12 25.39 19.16
N TYR A 164 -26.53 24.23 18.80
CA TYR A 164 -27.25 23.07 18.22
C TYR A 164 -26.50 21.72 18.35
N ASP A 165 -27.13 20.86 19.15
CA ASP A 165 -27.38 19.39 19.11
C ASP A 165 -26.52 18.40 18.29
N TYR A 166 -26.23 17.26 18.92
CA TYR A 166 -25.48 16.11 18.39
C TYR A 166 -26.41 15.10 17.67
N GLN A 167 -26.09 14.74 16.42
CA GLN A 167 -26.63 13.55 15.73
C GLN A 167 -25.55 12.83 14.89
N PRO A 168 -25.63 11.50 14.70
CA PRO A 168 -24.53 10.67 14.23
C PRO A 168 -24.40 10.63 12.70
N MET A 169 -23.19 10.30 12.25
CA MET A 169 -22.74 10.23 10.86
C MET A 169 -23.43 9.09 10.08
N GLU A 170 -24.19 9.43 9.04
CA GLU A 170 -24.77 8.47 8.08
C GLU A 170 -23.91 8.26 6.83
N ASP A 171 -24.01 7.07 6.25
CA ASP A 171 -23.28 6.53 5.10
C ASP A 171 -23.46 7.37 3.80
N ILE A 172 -22.37 7.94 3.28
CA ILE A 172 -22.39 8.66 2.01
C ILE A 172 -22.20 7.69 0.84
N LYS A 173 -23.30 7.42 0.12
CA LYS A 173 -23.30 6.73 -1.18
C LYS A 173 -22.72 7.63 -2.28
N ILE A 174 -21.64 7.18 -2.93
CA ILE A 174 -21.00 7.90 -4.03
C ILE A 174 -21.78 7.68 -5.33
N LEU A 175 -22.45 8.72 -5.84
CA LEU A 175 -22.99 8.76 -7.20
C LEU A 175 -22.05 9.56 -8.12
N ASN A 176 -21.45 8.86 -9.09
CA ASN A 176 -20.61 9.46 -10.12
C ASN A 176 -21.44 10.34 -11.07
N LYS A 177 -21.23 11.66 -11.03
CA LYS A 177 -21.50 12.53 -12.19
C LYS A 177 -20.24 13.34 -12.49
N GLY A 178 -19.68 13.07 -13.67
CA GLY A 178 -18.49 13.74 -14.17
C GLY A 178 -18.72 15.22 -14.44
N LYS A 179 -17.87 16.05 -13.86
CA LYS A 179 -17.46 17.33 -14.43
C LYS A 179 -15.94 17.37 -14.37
N LYS A 180 -15.30 17.33 -15.56
CA LYS A 180 -13.90 17.66 -15.73
C LYS A 180 -13.73 19.14 -15.36
N GLN A 181 -13.12 19.40 -14.22
CA GLN A 181 -12.52 20.71 -13.95
C GLN A 181 -11.02 20.56 -14.18
N ASN A 182 -10.50 21.41 -15.06
CA ASN A 182 -9.07 21.57 -15.36
C ASN A 182 -8.33 21.88 -14.05
N LEU A 183 -7.44 20.99 -13.60
CA LEU A 183 -6.46 21.31 -12.57
C LEU A 183 -5.22 21.94 -13.25
N GLN A 184 -5.27 23.25 -13.43
CA GLN A 184 -4.08 24.09 -13.47
C GLN A 184 -4.31 25.25 -12.50
N ASP A 185 -4.26 24.94 -11.21
CA ASP A 185 -4.16 25.97 -10.18
C ASP A 185 -2.74 25.96 -9.60
N ASN A 186 -2.07 27.08 -9.82
CA ASN A 186 -0.71 27.39 -9.42
C ASN A 186 -0.70 27.80 -7.93
N HIS A 187 -1.18 26.94 -7.04
CA HIS A 187 -1.23 27.21 -5.60
C HIS A 187 -0.03 26.58 -4.90
N ASN A 188 0.82 27.43 -4.31
CA ASN A 188 1.81 27.00 -3.33
C ASN A 188 1.11 26.15 -2.24
N PRO A 189 1.72 25.05 -1.79
CA PRO A 189 1.10 24.19 -0.79
C PRO A 189 0.80 24.98 0.49
N PRO A 190 -0.33 24.72 1.16
CA PRO A 190 -0.75 25.49 2.32
C PRO A 190 0.27 25.34 3.45
N LEU A 191 0.56 26.46 4.12
CA LEU A 191 1.33 26.49 5.35
C LEU A 191 0.46 25.94 6.49
N ILE A 192 0.93 24.91 7.17
CA ILE A 192 0.22 24.17 8.22
C ILE A 192 1.11 24.02 9.44
N SER A 193 0.49 23.74 10.59
CA SER A 193 1.24 23.43 11.82
C SER A 193 2.01 22.11 11.71
N ALA A 194 3.08 21.97 12.50
CA ALA A 194 3.82 20.71 12.62
C ALA A 194 2.91 19.51 12.96
N GLN A 195 1.89 19.73 13.81
CA GLN A 195 0.94 18.69 14.21
C GLN A 195 0.04 18.25 13.05
N GLN A 196 -0.49 19.19 12.28
CA GLN A 196 -1.25 18.87 11.07
C GLN A 196 -0.38 18.12 10.06
N TYR A 197 0.85 18.57 9.84
CA TYR A 197 1.78 17.89 8.95
C TYR A 197 2.07 16.46 9.42
N ALA A 198 2.38 16.27 10.70
CA ALA A 198 2.64 14.96 11.29
C ALA A 198 1.44 14.02 11.15
N SER A 199 0.22 14.53 11.38
CA SER A 199 -1.03 13.79 11.19
C SER A 199 -1.23 13.36 9.73
N ARG A 200 -1.16 14.29 8.79
CA ARG A 200 -1.31 14.02 7.35
C ARG A 200 -0.23 13.05 6.86
N SER A 201 1.02 13.26 7.28
CA SER A 201 2.15 12.38 6.99
C SER A 201 1.88 10.97 7.51
N ALA A 202 1.36 10.83 8.73
CA ALA A 202 1.06 9.53 9.30
C ALA A 202 -0.05 8.78 8.56
N MET A 203 -1.03 9.49 7.99
CA MET A 203 -2.12 8.89 7.21
C MET A 203 -1.64 8.30 5.87
N VAL A 204 -0.72 8.99 5.19
CA VAL A 204 -0.20 8.57 3.87
C VAL A 204 1.04 7.66 3.96
N SER A 205 1.74 7.67 5.11
CA SER A 205 2.92 6.84 5.35
C SER A 205 2.52 5.39 5.61
N SER A 206 2.56 4.57 4.57
CA SER A 206 2.35 3.13 4.68
C SER A 206 3.54 2.43 5.34
N ILE A 207 3.32 1.37 6.09
CA ILE A 207 4.40 0.68 6.83
C ILE A 207 4.36 -0.84 6.68
N VAL A 208 3.22 -1.42 6.34
CA VAL A 208 3.10 -2.86 6.14
C VAL A 208 2.07 -3.17 5.07
N VAL A 209 2.33 -4.22 4.29
CA VAL A 209 1.44 -4.70 3.24
C VAL A 209 1.19 -6.19 3.40
N ALA A 210 -0.04 -6.63 3.15
CA ALA A 210 -0.39 -8.04 3.09
C ALA A 210 -1.51 -8.30 2.08
N TRP A 211 -1.28 -9.27 1.21
CA TRP A 211 -2.27 -9.76 0.26
C TRP A 211 -3.14 -10.86 0.86
N SER A 212 -4.44 -10.81 0.58
CA SER A 212 -5.36 -11.87 0.96
C SER A 212 -5.21 -13.09 0.04
N PRO A 213 -5.64 -14.28 0.49
CA PRO A 213 -5.95 -15.38 -0.40
C PRO A 213 -6.95 -14.97 -1.50
N MET A 214 -7.02 -15.78 -2.56
CA MET A 214 -7.98 -15.54 -3.64
C MET A 214 -9.41 -15.74 -3.15
N ILE A 215 -10.25 -14.74 -3.43
CA ILE A 215 -11.69 -14.76 -3.18
C ILE A 215 -12.38 -15.09 -4.50
N GLN A 216 -13.19 -16.14 -4.48
CA GLN A 216 -14.05 -16.50 -5.61
C GLN A 216 -15.47 -16.03 -5.32
N SER A 217 -16.04 -15.29 -6.25
CA SER A 217 -17.46 -14.98 -6.24
C SER A 217 -18.24 -16.17 -6.80
N ASN A 218 -19.22 -16.68 -6.08
CA ASN A 218 -20.06 -17.77 -6.57
C ASN A 218 -20.93 -17.36 -7.77
N SER A 219 -21.16 -16.05 -7.96
CA SER A 219 -22.03 -15.51 -9.01
C SER A 219 -21.28 -15.05 -10.27
N SER A 220 -19.95 -14.92 -10.22
CA SER A 220 -19.14 -14.46 -11.35
C SER A 220 -17.85 -15.25 -11.47
N ARG A 221 -17.44 -15.63 -12.69
CA ARG A 221 -16.11 -16.23 -12.97
C ARG A 221 -14.95 -15.26 -12.72
N SER A 222 -15.18 -14.13 -12.05
CA SER A 222 -14.17 -13.16 -11.69
C SER A 222 -13.63 -13.46 -10.30
N CYS A 223 -12.35 -13.82 -10.25
CA CYS A 223 -11.63 -13.93 -8.98
C CYS A 223 -11.08 -12.55 -8.61
N CYS A 224 -11.05 -12.26 -7.31
CA CYS A 224 -10.41 -11.07 -6.78
C CYS A 224 -9.59 -11.42 -5.54
N SER A 225 -8.76 -10.47 -5.11
CA SER A 225 -8.02 -10.55 -3.86
C SER A 225 -7.90 -9.14 -3.29
N VAL A 226 -7.69 -9.04 -1.99
CA VAL A 226 -7.62 -7.79 -1.26
C VAL A 226 -6.21 -7.56 -0.79
N LEU A 227 -5.63 -6.43 -1.18
CA LEU A 227 -4.38 -5.92 -0.61
C LEU A 227 -4.73 -5.02 0.58
N ALA A 228 -4.31 -5.41 1.78
CA ALA A 228 -4.36 -4.56 2.96
C ALA A 228 -3.04 -3.81 3.12
N ILE A 229 -3.14 -2.52 3.41
CA ILE A 229 -2.01 -1.62 3.64
C ILE A 229 -2.22 -0.89 4.96
N GLY A 230 -1.32 -1.10 5.90
CA GLY A 230 -1.32 -0.44 7.21
C GLY A 230 -0.46 0.81 7.20
N SER A 231 -0.90 1.86 7.90
CA SER A 231 -0.21 3.16 7.99
C SER A 231 0.35 3.44 9.38
N LYS A 232 1.17 4.48 9.46
CA LYS A 232 1.69 5.05 10.70
C LYS A 232 0.59 5.58 11.62
N SER A 233 -0.51 6.10 11.07
CA SER A 233 -1.67 6.61 11.82
C SER A 233 -2.59 5.51 12.37
N GLY A 234 -2.25 4.24 12.16
CA GLY A 234 -3.09 3.10 12.52
C GLY A 234 -4.32 2.91 11.65
N ASN A 235 -4.30 3.51 10.45
CA ASN A 235 -5.29 3.22 9.44
C ASN A 235 -4.88 2.01 8.61
N ILE A 236 -5.86 1.23 8.19
CA ILE A 236 -5.68 0.12 7.24
C ILE A 236 -6.56 0.41 6.03
N SER A 237 -5.95 0.52 4.87
CA SER A 237 -6.66 0.64 3.60
C SER A 237 -6.76 -0.72 2.91
N PHE A 238 -7.95 -1.05 2.41
CA PHE A 238 -8.25 -2.30 1.73
C PHE A 238 -8.48 -2.06 0.24
N TRP A 239 -7.72 -2.75 -0.60
CA TRP A 239 -7.71 -2.55 -2.04
C TRP A 239 -8.09 -3.83 -2.76
N ARG A 240 -9.25 -3.82 -3.44
CA ARG A 240 -9.68 -4.95 -4.28
C ARG A 240 -8.88 -4.93 -5.56
N VAL A 241 -8.21 -6.02 -5.88
CA VAL A 241 -7.58 -6.25 -7.18
C VAL A 241 -8.30 -7.40 -7.85
N HIS A 242 -8.56 -7.27 -9.15
CA HIS A 242 -9.20 -8.31 -9.95
C HIS A 242 -8.17 -9.08 -10.77
N GLN A 243 -8.40 -10.38 -10.92
CA GLN A 243 -7.68 -11.19 -11.88
C GLN A 243 -7.95 -10.68 -13.31
N PRO A 244 -6.94 -10.69 -14.20
CA PRO A 244 -7.15 -10.35 -15.62
C PRO A 244 -8.23 -11.24 -16.25
N GLN A 245 -9.09 -10.63 -17.09
CA GLN A 245 -10.15 -11.36 -17.80
C GLN A 245 -9.62 -12.30 -18.89
N CYS A 246 -8.46 -11.97 -19.46
CA CYS A 246 -7.76 -12.80 -20.42
C CYS A 246 -6.24 -12.67 -20.24
N TYR A 247 -5.54 -13.75 -20.56
CA TYR A 247 -4.09 -13.78 -20.67
C TYR A 247 -3.76 -13.86 -22.15
N SER A 248 -3.01 -12.89 -22.65
CA SER A 248 -2.61 -12.87 -24.05
C SER A 248 -1.13 -12.55 -24.16
N ILE A 249 -0.42 -13.39 -24.91
CA ILE A 249 0.98 -13.17 -25.24
C ILE A 249 1.14 -12.19 -26.41
N THR A 250 0.10 -12.02 -27.22
CA THR A 250 0.11 -11.15 -28.41
C THR A 250 -0.45 -9.76 -28.09
N GLN A 251 -1.55 -9.67 -27.34
CA GLN A 251 -2.19 -8.40 -27.00
C GLN A 251 -1.74 -7.90 -25.63
N PRO A 252 -1.37 -6.61 -25.48
CA PRO A 252 -1.04 -6.07 -24.17
C PRO A 252 -2.29 -6.16 -23.27
N SER A 253 -2.20 -6.92 -22.18
CA SER A 253 -3.27 -6.96 -21.18
C SER A 253 -3.35 -5.61 -20.49
N LYS A 254 -4.56 -5.18 -20.13
CA LYS A 254 -4.74 -3.99 -19.29
C LYS A 254 -4.00 -4.23 -17.97
N PRO A 255 -3.28 -3.23 -17.44
CA PRO A 255 -2.63 -3.38 -16.15
C PRO A 255 -3.69 -3.73 -15.09
N PRO A 256 -3.31 -4.52 -14.06
CA PRO A 256 -4.23 -4.78 -12.97
C PRO A 256 -4.70 -3.46 -12.38
N VAL A 257 -5.99 -3.34 -12.10
CA VAL A 257 -6.58 -2.15 -11.48
C VAL A 257 -6.97 -2.51 -10.06
N ALA A 258 -6.54 -1.69 -9.10
CA ALA A 258 -6.98 -1.79 -7.72
C ALA A 258 -8.09 -0.77 -7.47
N THR A 259 -9.04 -1.14 -6.62
CA THR A 259 -10.12 -0.25 -6.19
C THR A 259 -10.12 -0.19 -4.67
N LEU A 260 -10.04 1.02 -4.11
CA LEU A 260 -10.16 1.22 -2.67
C LEU A 260 -11.56 0.79 -2.23
N ILE A 261 -11.65 -0.19 -1.34
CA ILE A 261 -12.90 -0.68 -0.76
C ILE A 261 -13.27 0.22 0.43
N LYS A 262 -12.33 0.35 1.38
CA LYS A 262 -12.53 1.06 2.64
C LYS A 262 -11.19 1.38 3.30
N VAL A 263 -11.19 2.43 4.12
CA VAL A 263 -10.16 2.69 5.13
C VAL A 263 -10.76 2.43 6.51
N LEU A 264 -10.10 1.61 7.32
CA LEU A 264 -10.46 1.33 8.71
C LEU A 264 -9.45 1.99 9.63
N HIS A 265 -9.91 2.70 10.64
CA HIS A 265 -9.05 3.10 11.76
C HIS A 265 -9.01 1.93 12.77
N ALA A 266 -7.83 1.32 12.93
CA ALA A 266 -7.66 0.23 13.89
C ALA A 266 -7.32 0.75 15.28
N HIS A 267 -6.33 1.63 15.38
CA HIS A 267 -5.88 2.22 16.64
C HIS A 267 -5.09 3.51 16.38
N SER A 268 -4.73 4.26 17.42
CA SER A 268 -4.00 5.53 17.32
C SER A 268 -2.47 5.38 17.23
N SER A 269 -1.99 4.25 16.71
CA SER A 269 -0.55 3.89 16.68
C SER A 269 -0.19 3.14 15.39
N TRP A 270 1.07 2.76 15.21
CA TRP A 270 1.56 2.18 13.95
C TRP A 270 1.03 0.75 13.77
N ILE A 271 0.46 0.44 12.60
CA ILE A 271 0.17 -0.95 12.21
C ILE A 271 1.49 -1.71 11.98
N THR A 272 1.87 -2.61 12.89
CA THR A 272 3.17 -3.29 12.79
C THR A 272 3.12 -4.62 12.01
N SER A 273 1.95 -5.25 11.91
CA SER A 273 1.74 -6.46 11.12
C SER A 273 0.33 -6.57 10.58
N ILE A 274 0.18 -7.32 9.48
CA ILE A 274 -1.11 -7.72 8.91
C ILE A 274 -1.00 -9.19 8.56
N SER A 275 -1.96 -10.00 9.02
CA SER A 275 -2.13 -11.37 8.57
C SER A 275 -3.54 -11.59 8.07
N TRP A 276 -3.70 -12.45 7.07
CA TRP A 276 -4.98 -12.91 6.56
C TRP A 276 -5.19 -14.36 6.95
N SER A 277 -6.41 -14.68 7.36
CA SER A 277 -6.87 -16.04 7.55
C SER A 277 -8.18 -16.24 6.81
N LYS A 278 -8.30 -17.39 6.16
CA LYS A 278 -9.52 -17.79 5.48
C LYS A 278 -10.42 -18.48 6.49
N PHE A 279 -11.61 -17.96 6.68
CA PHE A 279 -12.66 -18.59 7.47
C PHE A 279 -13.76 -19.10 6.54
N SER A 280 -13.91 -20.42 6.47
CA SER A 280 -15.04 -21.07 5.81
C SER A 280 -16.09 -21.36 6.87
N SER A 281 -17.18 -20.59 6.88
CA SER A 281 -18.41 -20.99 7.57
C SER A 281 -19.25 -21.82 6.61
N ASP A 282 -19.77 -22.95 7.06
CA ASP A 282 -20.72 -23.75 6.28
C ASP A 282 -21.93 -22.88 5.90
N GLY A 283 -22.02 -22.51 4.61
CA GLY A 283 -23.18 -21.85 4.02
C GLY A 283 -23.13 -20.33 3.79
N SER A 284 -22.03 -19.61 4.06
CA SER A 284 -21.92 -18.15 3.83
C SER A 284 -20.64 -17.73 3.08
N PRO A 285 -20.62 -16.54 2.42
CA PRO A 285 -19.49 -16.11 1.58
C PRO A 285 -18.17 -16.09 2.36
N GLN A 286 -17.06 -16.36 1.65
CA GLN A 286 -15.74 -16.54 2.25
C GLN A 286 -15.39 -15.35 3.15
N LEU A 287 -15.22 -15.63 4.44
CA LEU A 287 -14.89 -14.63 5.44
C LEU A 287 -13.37 -14.50 5.50
N LEU A 288 -12.87 -13.31 5.20
CA LEU A 288 -11.47 -12.99 5.41
C LEU A 288 -11.32 -12.35 6.78
N ARG A 289 -10.56 -13.01 7.64
CA ARG A 289 -10.21 -12.48 8.96
C ARG A 289 -8.82 -11.91 8.90
N ASN A 290 -8.68 -10.67 9.36
CA ASN A 290 -7.40 -10.02 9.47
C ASN A 290 -6.99 -9.93 10.93
N THR A 291 -5.68 -10.03 11.18
CA THR A 291 -5.11 -9.76 12.48
C THR A 291 -4.01 -8.75 12.32
N PHE A 292 -4.05 -7.72 13.15
CA PHE A 292 -3.07 -6.65 13.22
C PHE A 292 -2.58 -6.58 14.66
N THR A 293 -1.30 -6.30 14.89
CA THR A 293 -0.74 -6.31 16.25
C THR A 293 -0.76 -4.92 16.89
N ASN A 294 -1.61 -4.80 17.91
CA ASN A 294 -1.62 -3.94 19.11
C ASN A 294 -3.01 -4.04 19.78
N GLU A 295 -4.05 -4.39 19.01
CA GLU A 295 -5.36 -4.87 19.44
C GLU A 295 -5.88 -5.89 18.40
N ALA A 296 -6.44 -7.02 18.84
CA ALA A 296 -6.96 -8.05 17.94
C ALA A 296 -8.30 -7.61 17.32
N ILE A 297 -8.27 -6.75 16.30
CA ILE A 297 -9.49 -6.37 15.58
C ILE A 297 -9.82 -7.42 14.53
N THR A 298 -10.90 -8.16 14.77
CA THR A 298 -11.47 -9.11 13.80
C THR A 298 -12.42 -8.35 12.88
N ILE A 299 -12.03 -8.16 11.62
CA ILE A 299 -12.94 -7.65 10.59
C ILE A 299 -13.65 -8.86 9.97
N THR A 300 -14.98 -8.88 10.03
CA THR A 300 -15.77 -10.07 9.71
C THR A 300 -16.57 -9.96 8.42
N LYS A 301 -16.40 -8.98 7.51
CA LYS A 301 -17.10 -8.98 6.19
C LYS A 301 -16.34 -8.18 5.12
N PHE A 302 -16.14 -8.78 3.93
CA PHE A 302 -15.76 -8.13 2.67
C PHE A 302 -16.65 -8.60 1.53
#